data_AF-A0A779UI53-F1
#
_entry.id   AF-A0A779UI53-F1
#
_cell.length_a   1.000
_cell.length_b   1.000
_cell.length_c   1.000
_cell.angle_alpha   90.00
_cell.angle_beta   90.00
_cell.angle_gamma   90.00
#
_symmetry.space_group_name_H-M   'P 1'
#
loop_
_entity.id
_entity.type
_entity.pdbx_description
1 polymer ?
#
loop_
_entity_poly.entity_id
_entity_poly.type
_entity_poly.pdbx_seq_one_letter_code
_entity_poly.pdbx_strand_id
1 'polypeptide(L)'
;QLRDNTLILSDNGGRSLYFEHLFPGEDGYSRSESLWLVRGGVLKLDEGHRLAALWQALPEELRLSPHRYLATNSPQGPWWLLGWCERVPEADEVLPAPLPPYRVLTGLVDRFGRTQTFHREAGGEFSGEITGVTDGAGRHFRLVLTT
;
A
#
# COMPACT_ATOMS: atom_id res chain seq x y z
N GLN A 1 -10.32 -0.76 -2.26
CA GLN A 1 -11.16 -1.68 -3.06
C GLN A 1 -11.35 -1.09 -4.45
N LEU A 2 -11.38 -1.91 -5.49
CA LEU A 2 -11.76 -1.49 -6.84
C LEU A 2 -13.22 -1.93 -7.10
N ARG A 3 -14.12 -1.01 -7.42
CA ARG A 3 -15.52 -1.30 -7.80
C ARG A 3 -15.91 -0.42 -8.97
N ASP A 4 -16.40 -0.99 -10.07
CA ASP A 4 -17.03 -0.26 -11.18
C ASP A 4 -16.28 1.03 -11.60
N ASN A 5 -14.98 0.92 -11.91
CA ASN A 5 -14.08 2.04 -12.24
C ASN A 5 -13.87 3.11 -11.15
N THR A 6 -14.19 2.78 -9.89
CA THR A 6 -13.92 3.63 -8.72
C THR A 6 -12.95 2.93 -7.79
N LEU A 7 -11.99 3.69 -7.28
CA LEU A 7 -11.09 3.22 -6.23
C LEU A 7 -11.55 3.78 -4.88
N ILE A 8 -11.75 2.87 -3.94
CA ILE A 8 -12.23 3.19 -2.59
C ILE A 8 -11.11 2.92 -1.58
N LEU A 9 -10.74 3.92 -0.81
CA LEU A 9 -9.84 3.80 0.33
C LEU A 9 -10.65 3.95 1.63
N SER A 10 -10.76 2.89 2.41
CA SER A 10 -11.52 2.88 3.66
C SER A 10 -10.58 3.01 4.86
N ASP A 11 -10.97 3.81 5.85
CA ASP A 11 -10.31 3.85 7.15
C ASP A 11 -11.02 2.94 8.17
N ASN A 12 -10.35 2.67 9.30
CA ASN A 12 -10.89 1.82 10.36
C ASN A 12 -12.07 2.47 11.12
N GLY A 13 -12.36 3.75 10.88
CA GLY A 13 -13.52 4.45 11.45
C GLY A 13 -14.81 4.25 10.65
N GLY A 14 -14.76 3.45 9.58
CA GLY A 14 -15.89 3.19 8.68
C GLY A 14 -16.08 4.24 7.58
N ARG A 15 -15.19 5.23 7.49
CA ARG A 15 -15.23 6.24 6.43
C ARG A 15 -14.56 5.71 5.17
N SER A 16 -15.09 6.09 4.01
CA SER A 16 -14.57 5.69 2.70
C SER A 16 -14.30 6.91 1.84
N LEU A 17 -13.12 6.92 1.24
CA LEU A 17 -12.63 7.93 0.32
C LEU A 17 -12.72 7.39 -1.10
N TYR A 18 -13.18 8.21 -2.03
CA TYR A 18 -13.42 7.82 -3.41
C TYR A 18 -12.42 8.52 -4.33
N PHE A 19 -11.82 7.74 -5.21
CA PHE A 19 -10.93 8.18 -6.27
C PHE A 19 -11.42 7.61 -7.59
N GLU A 20 -11.14 8.32 -8.68
CA GLU A 20 -11.27 7.74 -10.02
C GLU A 20 -10.33 6.55 -10.18
N HIS A 21 -10.65 5.64 -11.10
CA HIS A 21 -9.75 4.54 -11.43
C HIS A 21 -8.45 5.08 -12.03
N LEU A 22 -7.33 4.73 -11.41
CA LEU A 22 -5.98 5.06 -11.89
C LEU A 22 -5.43 3.93 -12.77
N PHE A 23 -4.97 4.24 -13.97
CA PHE A 23 -4.11 3.38 -14.77
C PHE A 23 -2.70 3.29 -14.16
N PRO A 24 -1.89 2.28 -14.52
CA PRO A 24 -0.52 2.17 -14.02
C PRO A 24 0.29 3.45 -14.28
N GLY A 25 0.94 3.98 -13.25
CA GLY A 25 1.71 5.21 -13.31
C GLY A 25 0.91 6.51 -13.11
N GLU A 26 -0.42 6.43 -13.02
CA GLU A 26 -1.27 7.60 -12.74
C GLU A 26 -1.41 7.87 -11.24
N ASP A 27 -1.77 9.12 -10.95
CA ASP A 27 -2.09 9.60 -9.62
C ASP A 27 -3.41 10.36 -9.56
N GLY A 28 -3.96 10.48 -8.36
CA GLY A 28 -5.15 11.24 -8.06
C GLY A 28 -5.02 11.96 -6.73
N TYR A 29 -5.53 13.19 -6.66
CA TYR A 29 -5.51 14.01 -5.46
C TYR A 29 -6.93 14.29 -4.94
N SER A 30 -7.20 13.89 -3.72
CA SER A 30 -8.39 14.31 -2.99
C SER A 30 -8.13 15.61 -2.26
N ARG A 31 -8.82 16.69 -2.66
CA ARG A 31 -8.71 18.00 -2.01
C ARG A 31 -9.33 18.02 -0.61
N SER A 32 -10.45 17.31 -0.41
CA SER A 32 -11.13 17.27 0.90
C SER A 32 -10.31 16.54 1.94
N GLU A 33 -9.54 15.53 1.54
CA GLU A 33 -8.69 14.73 2.42
C GLU A 33 -7.23 15.20 2.44
N SER A 34 -6.87 16.14 1.57
CA SER A 34 -5.48 16.52 1.31
C SER A 34 -4.57 15.30 1.10
N LEU A 35 -5.02 14.36 0.27
CA LEU A 35 -4.40 13.04 0.11
C LEU A 35 -4.17 12.73 -1.37
N TRP A 36 -2.94 12.37 -1.69
CA TRP A 36 -2.55 11.78 -2.98
C TRP A 36 -2.64 10.27 -2.92
N LEU A 37 -3.07 9.69 -4.03
CA LEU A 37 -3.00 8.28 -4.30
C LEU A 37 -2.29 8.09 -5.65
N VAL A 38 -1.26 7.25 -5.69
CA VAL A 38 -0.49 6.94 -6.89
C VAL A 38 -0.54 5.45 -7.13
N ARG A 39 -0.78 5.03 -8.37
CA ARG A 39 -0.64 3.63 -8.78
C ARG A 39 0.76 3.42 -9.32
N GLY A 40 1.45 2.38 -8.85
CA GLY A 40 2.72 1.97 -9.45
C GLY A 40 2.57 1.60 -10.93
N GLY A 41 3.71 1.35 -11.59
CA GLY A 41 3.79 1.07 -13.02
C GLY A 41 4.65 2.05 -13.82
N VAL A 42 5.33 2.99 -13.16
CA VAL A 42 6.18 3.98 -13.83
C VAL A 42 7.49 4.19 -13.06
N LEU A 43 8.60 4.26 -13.80
CA LEU A 43 9.92 4.49 -13.19
C LEU A 43 10.03 5.89 -12.56
N LYS A 44 9.52 6.91 -13.23
CA LYS A 44 9.68 8.31 -12.81
C LYS A 44 8.40 9.08 -13.12
N LEU A 45 7.97 9.93 -12.20
CA LEU A 45 6.93 10.92 -12.47
C LEU A 45 7.53 12.12 -13.22
N ASP A 46 6.69 12.90 -13.88
CA ASP A 46 7.14 14.12 -14.56
C ASP A 46 7.90 15.05 -13.62
N GLU A 47 8.94 15.74 -14.12
CA GLU A 47 9.82 16.56 -13.27
C GLU A 47 9.11 17.74 -12.60
N GLY A 48 8.04 18.25 -13.21
CA GLY A 48 7.17 19.26 -12.62
C GLY A 48 6.17 18.71 -11.60
N HIS A 49 6.07 17.39 -11.46
CA HIS A 49 5.11 16.77 -10.56
C HIS A 49 5.51 16.98 -9.10
N ARG A 50 4.56 17.37 -8.26
CA ARG A 50 4.81 17.71 -6.85
C ARG A 50 5.43 16.55 -6.06
N LEU A 51 5.12 15.32 -6.44
CA LEU A 51 5.62 14.10 -5.79
C LEU A 51 6.88 13.52 -6.44
N ALA A 52 7.44 14.13 -7.49
CA ALA A 52 8.52 13.52 -8.28
C ALA A 52 9.74 13.12 -7.43
N ALA A 53 10.21 14.00 -6.55
CA ALA A 53 11.34 13.72 -5.68
C ALA A 53 11.04 12.59 -4.68
N LEU A 54 9.84 12.60 -4.09
CA LEU A 54 9.40 11.57 -3.14
C LEU A 54 9.16 10.21 -3.82
N TRP A 55 8.67 10.23 -5.07
CA TRP A 55 8.56 9.04 -5.90
C TRP A 55 9.93 8.45 -6.19
N GLN A 56 10.89 9.28 -6.59
CA GLN A 56 12.24 8.83 -6.93
C GLN A 56 13.00 8.20 -5.75
N ALA A 57 12.63 8.54 -4.51
CA ALA A 57 13.18 7.94 -3.30
C ALA A 57 12.64 6.52 -3.02
N LEU A 58 11.54 6.11 -3.67
CA LEU A 58 11.00 4.75 -3.50
C LEU A 58 11.93 3.69 -4.11
N PRO A 59 12.06 2.53 -3.45
CA PRO A 59 12.61 1.33 -4.06
C PRO A 59 11.97 1.06 -5.44
N GLU A 60 12.79 0.66 -6.41
CA GLU A 60 12.36 0.47 -7.80
C GLU A 60 11.22 -0.53 -7.96
N GLU A 61 11.28 -1.63 -7.23
CA GLU A 61 10.23 -2.66 -7.22
C GLU A 61 8.84 -2.08 -6.90
N LEU A 62 8.79 -1.11 -5.98
CA LEU A 62 7.53 -0.46 -5.59
C LEU A 62 7.03 0.47 -6.69
N ARG A 63 7.94 1.20 -7.35
CA ARG A 63 7.62 2.12 -8.45
C ARG A 63 7.09 1.38 -9.68
N LEU A 64 7.71 0.25 -10.01
CA LEU A 64 7.37 -0.53 -11.21
C LEU A 64 6.13 -1.40 -11.06
N SER A 65 5.71 -1.73 -9.84
CA SER A 65 4.59 -2.65 -9.62
C SER A 65 3.23 -2.02 -9.94
N PRO A 66 2.52 -2.43 -11.02
CA PRO A 66 1.21 -1.89 -11.39
C PRO A 66 0.07 -2.30 -10.44
N HIS A 67 0.40 -3.13 -9.46
CA HIS A 67 -0.52 -3.72 -8.51
C HIS A 67 -0.51 -3.07 -7.13
N ARG A 68 0.48 -2.22 -6.87
CA ARG A 68 0.63 -1.49 -5.61
C ARG A 68 0.06 -0.09 -5.78
N TYR A 69 -0.62 0.36 -4.74
CA TYR A 69 -1.05 1.75 -4.61
C TYR A 69 -0.25 2.38 -3.46
N LEU A 70 0.08 3.64 -3.62
CA LEU A 70 0.84 4.41 -2.65
C LEU A 70 0.06 5.67 -2.30
N ALA A 71 -0.20 5.88 -1.03
CA ALA A 71 -0.86 7.10 -0.56
C ALA A 71 0.14 8.01 0.15
N THR A 72 -0.02 9.33 0.00
CA THR A 72 0.71 10.32 0.81
C THR A 72 -0.12 11.58 0.96
N ASN A 73 -0.07 12.23 2.12
CA ASN A 73 -0.68 13.53 2.34
C ASN A 73 0.34 14.67 2.18
N SER A 74 1.60 14.34 1.88
CA SER A 74 2.71 15.29 1.85
C SER A 74 3.72 14.94 0.76
N PRO A 75 4.23 15.92 0.00
CA PRO A 75 5.38 15.73 -0.89
C PRO A 75 6.68 15.32 -0.16
N GLN A 76 6.69 15.33 1.17
CA GLN A 76 7.82 14.88 1.98
C GLN A 76 7.59 13.49 2.59
N GLY A 77 6.48 12.83 2.23
CA GLY A 77 6.11 11.50 2.70
C GLY A 77 5.52 11.48 4.12
N PRO A 78 5.39 10.28 4.71
CA PRO A 78 5.77 8.98 4.14
C PRO A 78 4.82 8.52 3.03
N TRP A 79 5.23 7.50 2.27
CA TRP A 79 4.31 6.70 1.48
C TRP A 79 3.66 5.63 2.35
N TRP A 80 2.34 5.53 2.34
CA TRP A 80 1.61 4.36 2.83
C TRP A 80 1.47 3.35 1.69
N LEU A 81 1.98 2.13 1.89
CA LEU A 81 1.94 1.07 0.89
C LEU A 81 0.64 0.28 1.01
N LEU A 82 -0.14 0.27 -0.07
CA LEU A 82 -1.37 -0.49 -0.20
C LEU A 82 -1.13 -1.65 -1.17
N GLY A 83 -1.12 -2.87 -0.62
CA GLY A 83 -0.79 -4.10 -1.33
C GLY A 83 -1.70 -5.26 -0.94
N TRP A 84 -1.35 -6.47 -1.36
CA TRP A 84 -1.98 -7.67 -0.81
C TRP A 84 -1.21 -8.13 0.43
N CYS A 85 -1.94 -8.77 1.34
CA CYS A 85 -1.30 -9.57 2.37
C CYS A 85 -0.60 -10.76 1.71
N GLU A 86 0.55 -11.16 2.24
CA GLU A 86 1.08 -12.50 1.95
C GLU A 86 0.04 -13.52 2.40
N ARG A 87 -0.25 -14.48 1.52
CA ARG A 87 -1.18 -15.57 1.78
C ARG A 87 -0.44 -16.87 1.52
N VAL A 88 -0.63 -17.84 2.40
CA VAL A 88 -0.20 -19.22 2.17
C VAL A 88 -1.27 -19.89 1.29
N PRO A 89 -0.91 -20.45 0.12
CA PRO A 89 -1.86 -21.22 -0.68
C PRO A 89 -2.35 -22.45 0.10
N GLU A 90 -3.63 -22.78 -0.06
CA GLU A 90 -4.16 -24.04 0.48
C GLU A 90 -3.61 -25.21 -0.34
N ALA A 91 -3.52 -26.40 0.28
CA ALA A 91 -2.85 -27.56 -0.33
C ALA A 91 -3.47 -28.01 -1.67
N ASP A 92 -4.75 -27.72 -1.89
CA ASP A 92 -5.53 -28.06 -3.09
C ASP A 92 -5.78 -26.86 -4.02
N GLU A 93 -5.18 -25.69 -3.73
CA GLU A 93 -5.38 -24.49 -4.53
C GLU A 93 -4.65 -24.55 -5.88
N VAL A 94 -5.37 -24.21 -6.96
CA VAL A 94 -4.79 -24.08 -8.30
C VAL A 94 -4.04 -22.74 -8.42
N LEU A 95 -2.77 -22.80 -8.80
CA LEU A 95 -1.91 -21.62 -8.94
C LEU A 95 -1.82 -21.10 -10.40
N PRO A 96 -1.71 -19.77 -10.61
CA PRO A 96 -1.70 -18.74 -9.58
C PRO A 96 -3.11 -18.43 -9.05
N ALA A 97 -3.22 -18.27 -7.73
CA ALA A 97 -4.44 -17.83 -7.08
C ALA A 97 -4.91 -16.47 -7.64
N PRO A 98 -6.22 -16.25 -7.83
CA PRO A 98 -6.71 -14.94 -8.23
C PRO A 98 -6.37 -13.90 -7.16
N LEU A 99 -5.94 -12.73 -7.62
CA LEU A 99 -5.56 -11.63 -6.74
C LEU A 99 -6.78 -11.10 -5.96
N PRO A 100 -6.67 -10.85 -4.64
CA PRO A 100 -7.77 -10.31 -3.87
C PRO A 100 -8.31 -8.97 -4.42
N PRO A 101 -9.62 -8.72 -4.35
CA PRO A 101 -10.26 -7.52 -4.92
C PRO A 101 -10.00 -6.24 -4.11
N TYR A 102 -9.37 -6.38 -2.94
CA TYR A 102 -8.99 -5.28 -2.08
C TYR A 102 -7.47 -5.26 -1.84
N ARG A 103 -7.00 -4.13 -1.34
CA ARG A 103 -5.64 -3.92 -0.88
C ARG A 103 -5.72 -3.50 0.58
N VAL A 104 -4.72 -3.89 1.35
CA VAL A 104 -4.54 -3.53 2.75
C VAL A 104 -3.27 -2.74 2.90
N LEU A 105 -3.15 -2.02 4.02
CA LEU A 105 -1.90 -1.38 4.40
C LEU A 105 -0.86 -2.47 4.71
N THR A 106 0.21 -2.51 3.92
CA THR A 106 1.30 -3.49 4.03
C THR A 106 2.61 -2.86 4.50
N GLY A 107 2.69 -1.54 4.59
CA GLY A 107 3.87 -0.87 5.10
C GLY A 107 3.92 0.62 4.86
N LEU A 108 5.09 1.18 5.14
CA LEU A 108 5.44 2.58 4.96
C LEU A 108 6.81 2.69 4.28
N VAL A 109 6.99 3.71 3.46
CA VAL A 109 8.33 4.12 2.97
C VAL A 109 8.54 5.58 3.31
N ASP A 110 9.63 5.88 4.02
CA ASP A 110 9.97 7.27 4.31
C ASP A 110 10.60 7.97 3.10
N ARG A 111 10.87 9.27 3.25
CA ARG A 111 11.47 10.08 2.18
C ARG A 111 12.88 9.66 1.76
N PHE A 112 13.52 8.76 2.50
CA PHE A 112 14.87 8.24 2.22
C PHE A 112 14.82 6.84 1.60
N GLY A 113 13.63 6.31 1.32
CA GLY A 113 13.47 4.95 0.78
C GLY A 113 13.53 3.85 1.84
N ARG A 114 13.59 4.19 3.13
CA ARG A 114 13.59 3.18 4.20
C ARG A 114 12.18 2.64 4.37
N THR A 115 12.06 1.32 4.33
CA THR A 115 10.78 0.63 4.34
C THR A 115 10.49 0.05 5.72
N GLN A 116 9.26 0.22 6.21
CA GLN A 116 8.71 -0.53 7.33
C GLN A 116 7.59 -1.43 6.79
N THR A 117 7.72 -2.73 6.96
CA THR A 117 6.77 -3.73 6.46
C THR A 117 5.89 -4.23 7.59
N PHE A 118 4.59 -4.34 7.33
CA PHE A 118 3.61 -4.87 8.27
C PHE A 118 3.26 -6.31 7.91
N HIS A 119 3.38 -7.18 8.90
CA HIS A 119 3.05 -8.59 8.82
C HIS A 119 1.68 -8.81 9.42
N ARG A 120 0.83 -9.51 8.67
CA ARG A 120 -0.52 -9.84 9.12
C ARG A 120 -0.63 -11.32 9.37
N GLU A 121 -1.42 -11.66 10.37
CA GLU A 121 -1.68 -13.06 10.71
C GLU A 121 -2.47 -13.74 9.59
N ALA A 122 -2.00 -14.91 9.14
CA ALA A 122 -2.64 -15.60 8.03
C ALA A 122 -3.93 -16.34 8.44
N GLY A 123 -4.03 -16.78 9.70
CA GLY A 123 -5.16 -17.58 10.17
C GLY A 123 -5.44 -17.47 11.67
N GLY A 124 -6.50 -18.13 12.13
CA GLY A 124 -6.92 -18.09 13.54
C GLY A 124 -7.67 -16.82 13.93
N GLU A 125 -7.75 -16.57 15.25
CA GLU A 125 -8.56 -15.49 15.84
C GLU A 125 -8.15 -14.08 15.35
N PHE A 126 -6.88 -13.89 15.04
CA PHE A 126 -6.32 -12.60 14.61
C PHE A 126 -6.12 -12.50 13.09
N SER A 127 -6.70 -13.40 12.29
CA SER A 127 -6.50 -13.42 10.83
C SER A 127 -6.77 -12.05 10.20
N GLY A 128 -5.79 -11.56 9.44
CA GLY A 128 -5.82 -10.25 8.81
C GLY A 128 -5.33 -9.09 9.69
N GLU A 129 -5.17 -9.25 11.00
CA GLU A 129 -4.62 -8.22 11.89
C GLU A 129 -3.11 -8.08 11.74
N ILE A 130 -2.57 -6.87 11.97
CA ILE A 130 -1.12 -6.66 11.98
C ILE A 130 -0.56 -7.22 13.29
N THR A 131 0.21 -8.30 13.20
CA THR A 131 0.82 -8.99 14.36
C THR A 131 2.33 -8.83 14.39
N GLY A 132 2.94 -8.25 13.36
CA GLY A 132 4.37 -7.99 13.33
C GLY A 132 4.77 -6.81 12.46
N VAL A 133 5.98 -6.33 12.69
CA VAL A 133 6.60 -5.23 11.93
C VAL A 133 8.05 -5.57 11.65
N THR A 134 8.48 -5.42 10.40
CA THR A 134 9.92 -5.37 10.05
C THR A 134 10.29 -3.93 9.73
N ASP A 135 11.32 -3.40 10.38
CA ASP A 135 11.81 -2.06 10.07
C ASP A 135 12.85 -2.03 8.95
N GLY A 136 13.28 -0.82 8.57
CA GLY A 136 14.25 -0.62 7.48
C GLY A 136 15.66 -1.14 7.78
N ALA A 137 15.94 -1.59 9.01
CA ALA A 137 17.18 -2.25 9.37
C ALA A 137 17.04 -3.79 9.39
N GLY A 138 15.86 -4.32 9.03
CA GLY A 138 15.57 -5.75 9.04
C GLY A 138 15.26 -6.32 10.43
N ARG A 139 15.00 -5.47 11.42
CA ARG A 139 14.61 -5.95 12.77
C ARG A 139 13.14 -6.36 12.74
N HIS A 140 12.85 -7.56 13.23
CA HIS A 140 11.50 -8.09 13.33
C HIS A 140 10.95 -7.90 14.74
N PHE A 141 9.79 -7.25 14.83
CA PHE A 141 9.06 -7.02 16.07
C PHE A 141 7.73 -7.76 16.02
N ARG A 142 7.40 -8.46 17.10
CA ARG A 142 6.07 -9.05 17.30
C ARG A 142 5.22 -8.07 18.09
N LEU A 143 4.02 -7.80 17.59
CA LEU A 143 3.01 -7.03 18.31
C LEU A 143 2.21 -8.02 19.17
N VAL A 144 2.21 -7.78 20.48
CA VAL A 144 1.43 -8.58 21.43
C VAL A 144 0.30 -7.69 21.93
N LEU A 145 -0.93 -8.09 21.61
CA LEU A 145 -2.12 -7.47 22.19
C LEU A 145 -2.26 -8.00 23.62
N THR A 146 -1.94 -7.17 24.60
CA THR A 146 -2.26 -7.43 26.01
C THR A 146 -3.58 -6.75 26.34
N THR A 147 -4.58 -7.54 26.74
CA THR A 147 -5.87 -7.07 27.28
C THR A 147 -5.73 -6.57 28.70
#